data_AF-A0AAV2HAG4-F1
#
_entry.id   AF-A0AAV2HAG4-F1
#
_cell.length_a   1.000
_cell.length_b   1.000
_cell.length_c   1.000
_cell.angle_alpha   90.00
_cell.angle_beta   90.00
_cell.angle_gamma   90.00
#
_symmetry.space_group_name_H-M   'P 1'
#
loop_
_entity.id
_entity.type
_entity.pdbx_description
1 polymer ?
#
loop_
_entity_poly.entity_id
_entity_poly.type
_entity_poly.pdbx_seq_one_letter_code
_entity_poly.pdbx_strand_id
1 'polypeptide(L)'
;MPDYYHFQHRKVAKRSTFASIHYHQPLAEDSDVLWVEQQVAKSRQKRSVHFNDPKWPLMWYLNRGSGLDMNVRKAWDMGYTGKGVVVTILDDGIEKDHPDLYRNYDENASYDVNGHDPDPQPRYDLSNENRHGTRCAGEVAAQADNHVCSVGVAFNAKIGG
;
A
#
# COMPACT_ATOMS: atom_id res chain seq x y z
N MET A 1 -21.11 13.40 -24.33
CA MET A 1 -21.75 12.23 -24.96
C MET A 1 -23.14 12.67 -25.38
N PRO A 2 -23.58 12.40 -26.61
CA PRO A 2 -25.00 12.52 -26.96
C PRO A 2 -25.84 11.72 -25.95
N ASP A 3 -27.02 12.22 -25.60
CA ASP A 3 -28.04 11.52 -24.79
C ASP A 3 -27.73 11.24 -23.31
N TYR A 4 -26.69 11.89 -22.74
CA TYR A 4 -26.47 11.91 -21.30
C TYR A 4 -26.97 13.23 -20.68
N TYR A 5 -27.85 13.13 -19.69
CA TYR A 5 -28.43 14.27 -18.99
C TYR A 5 -28.12 14.21 -17.50
N HIS A 6 -27.76 15.35 -16.90
CA HIS A 6 -27.55 15.47 -15.46
C HIS A 6 -28.72 16.24 -14.84
N PHE A 7 -29.49 15.56 -13.99
CA PHE A 7 -30.65 16.13 -13.33
C PHE A 7 -30.35 16.48 -11.87
N GLN A 8 -30.85 17.63 -11.42
CA GLN A 8 -30.74 18.06 -10.02
C GLN A 8 -32.14 18.32 -9.45
N HIS A 9 -32.51 17.56 -8.44
CA HIS A 9 -33.78 17.75 -7.74
C HIS A 9 -33.58 18.62 -6.48
N ARG A 10 -34.31 19.74 -6.36
CA ARG A 10 -34.15 20.72 -5.25
C ARG A 10 -34.33 20.12 -3.85
N LYS A 11 -35.11 19.04 -3.73
CA LYS A 11 -35.36 18.35 -2.45
C LYS A 11 -34.35 17.23 -2.14
N VAL A 12 -33.42 16.94 -3.04
CA VAL A 12 -32.36 15.94 -2.82
C VAL A 12 -31.09 16.65 -2.37
N ALA A 13 -30.57 16.25 -1.21
CA ALA A 13 -29.35 16.82 -0.67
C ALA A 13 -28.14 16.48 -1.55
N LYS A 14 -27.43 17.50 -2.02
CA LYS A 14 -26.28 17.38 -2.94
C LYS A 14 -25.10 16.55 -2.39
N ARG A 15 -25.03 16.33 -1.06
CA ARG A 15 -23.95 15.60 -0.38
C ARG A 15 -24.48 14.48 0.54
N SER A 16 -25.60 13.87 0.16
CA SER A 16 -26.11 12.70 0.89
C SER A 16 -25.23 11.47 0.64
N THR A 17 -24.88 10.74 1.70
CA THR A 17 -24.28 9.40 1.59
C THR A 17 -25.32 8.31 1.36
N PHE A 18 -26.61 8.63 1.51
CA PHE A 18 -27.73 7.72 1.30
C PHE A 18 -28.41 8.02 -0.05
N ALA A 19 -28.77 6.96 -0.76
CA ALA A 19 -29.61 7.06 -1.94
C ALA A 19 -31.02 7.57 -1.56
N SER A 20 -31.61 8.40 -2.41
CA SER A 20 -32.94 8.96 -2.24
C SER A 20 -33.91 8.15 -3.08
N ILE A 21 -34.21 6.95 -2.58
CA ILE A 21 -35.01 5.93 -3.28
C ILE A 21 -36.33 6.52 -3.80
N HIS A 22 -37.01 7.33 -2.99
CA HIS A 22 -38.30 7.93 -3.35
C HIS A 22 -38.27 8.77 -4.64
N TYR A 23 -37.17 9.48 -4.92
CA TYR A 23 -37.03 10.27 -6.16
C TYR A 23 -36.31 9.52 -7.27
N HIS A 24 -35.52 8.50 -6.92
CA HIS A 24 -34.73 7.75 -7.87
C HIS A 24 -35.51 6.61 -8.53
N GLN A 25 -36.40 5.96 -7.78
CA GLN A 25 -37.16 4.80 -8.23
C GLN A 25 -38.10 5.10 -9.41
N PRO A 26 -38.88 6.21 -9.43
CA PRO A 26 -39.73 6.52 -10.58
C PRO A 26 -38.93 6.72 -11.88
N LEU A 27 -37.72 7.30 -11.80
CA LEU A 27 -36.84 7.48 -12.96
C LEU A 27 -36.25 6.15 -13.45
N ALA A 28 -36.00 5.21 -12.53
CA ALA A 28 -35.49 3.89 -12.89
C ALA A 28 -36.57 2.98 -13.50
N GLU A 29 -37.85 3.26 -13.21
CA GLU A 29 -39.01 2.51 -13.70
C GLU A 29 -39.64 3.13 -14.97
N ASP A 30 -39.19 4.33 -15.38
CA ASP A 30 -39.68 5.02 -16.57
C ASP A 30 -39.20 4.31 -17.85
N SER A 31 -40.12 4.00 -18.76
CA SER A 31 -39.84 3.27 -20.00
C SER A 31 -38.92 4.03 -20.97
N ASP A 32 -38.85 5.35 -20.86
CA ASP A 32 -37.99 6.19 -21.71
C ASP A 32 -36.56 6.32 -21.14
N VAL A 33 -36.31 5.80 -19.93
CA VAL A 33 -35.00 5.85 -19.25
C VAL A 33 -34.29 4.51 -19.36
N LEU A 34 -33.27 4.44 -20.23
CA LEU A 34 -32.46 3.22 -20.40
C LEU A 34 -31.65 2.86 -19.15
N TRP A 35 -31.15 3.86 -18.43
CA TRP A 35 -30.33 3.69 -17.23
C TRP A 35 -30.29 4.98 -16.42
N VAL A 36 -30.24 4.84 -15.10
CA VAL A 36 -30.06 5.96 -14.17
C VAL A 36 -29.16 5.53 -13.01
N GLU A 37 -28.28 6.43 -12.59
CA GLU A 37 -27.46 6.26 -11.37
C GLU A 37 -27.53 7.53 -10.53
N GLN A 38 -27.93 7.38 -9.27
CA GLN A 38 -27.89 8.50 -8.34
C GLN A 38 -26.46 8.74 -7.87
N GLN A 39 -25.97 9.98 -8.04
CA GLN A 39 -24.75 10.41 -7.38
C GLN A 39 -24.95 10.49 -5.86
N VAL A 40 -24.35 9.54 -5.14
CA VAL A 40 -24.25 9.55 -3.68
C VAL A 40 -22.83 9.92 -3.25
N ALA A 41 -22.73 10.75 -2.22
CA ALA A 41 -21.44 11.05 -1.61
C ALA A 41 -20.88 9.75 -1.02
N LYS A 42 -19.64 9.39 -1.37
CA LYS A 42 -18.99 8.23 -0.78
C LYS A 42 -18.57 8.57 0.66
N SER A 43 -18.98 7.73 1.62
CA SER A 43 -18.44 7.81 2.97
C SER A 43 -16.94 7.49 2.92
N ARG A 44 -16.12 8.40 3.45
CA ARG A 44 -14.69 8.20 3.61
C ARG A 44 -14.41 8.06 5.09
N GLN A 45 -14.03 6.86 5.52
CA GLN A 45 -13.38 6.73 6.81
C GLN A 45 -11.93 7.16 6.68
N LYS A 46 -11.42 7.85 7.70
CA LYS A 46 -9.99 8.11 7.79
C LYS A 46 -9.31 6.75 7.88
N ARG A 47 -8.44 6.42 6.93
CA ARG A 47 -7.60 5.23 7.02
C ARG A 47 -6.75 5.41 8.27
N SER A 48 -6.96 4.58 9.29
CA SER A 48 -5.98 4.46 10.38
C SER A 48 -5.12 3.26 10.07
N VAL A 49 -3.82 3.50 10.04
CA VAL A 49 -2.85 2.44 9.80
C VAL A 49 -2.65 1.69 11.11
N HIS A 50 -3.18 0.48 11.19
CA HIS A 50 -3.00 -0.40 12.34
C HIS A 50 -2.34 -1.69 11.85
N PHE A 51 -1.07 -1.84 12.20
CA PHE A 51 -0.25 -2.98 11.82
C PHE A 51 -0.38 -4.12 12.82
N ASN A 52 -0.63 -5.32 12.30
CA ASN A 52 -0.68 -6.56 13.09
C ASN A 52 0.70 -7.22 13.28
N ASP A 53 1.76 -6.56 12.79
CA ASP A 53 3.12 -7.05 12.76
C ASP A 53 3.77 -7.03 14.17
N PRO A 54 4.35 -8.15 14.65
CA PRO A 54 4.71 -8.34 16.04
C PRO A 54 5.81 -7.40 16.56
N LYS A 55 6.69 -6.91 15.68
CA LYS A 55 7.75 -5.95 16.03
C LYS A 55 7.33 -4.51 15.81
N TRP A 56 6.13 -4.23 15.28
CA TRP A 56 5.62 -2.87 15.12
C TRP A 56 5.78 -2.03 16.41
N PRO A 57 5.41 -2.51 17.63
CA PRO A 57 5.58 -1.73 18.85
C PRO A 57 7.04 -1.35 19.17
N LEU A 58 8.03 -2.03 18.58
CA LEU A 58 9.47 -1.80 18.78
C LEU A 58 10.08 -0.85 17.74
N MET A 59 9.35 -0.51 16.67
CA MET A 59 9.82 0.36 15.59
C MET A 59 9.75 1.85 15.97
N TRP A 60 10.51 2.22 17.01
CA TRP A 60 10.53 3.57 17.59
C TRP A 60 10.77 4.67 16.56
N TYR A 61 11.55 4.40 15.53
CA TYR A 61 11.86 5.34 14.45
C TYR A 61 10.66 5.62 13.53
N LEU A 62 9.61 4.80 13.55
CA LEU A 62 8.36 4.99 12.79
C LEU A 62 7.17 5.43 13.63
N ASN A 63 7.13 5.08 14.93
CA ASN A 63 5.90 5.20 15.72
C ASN A 63 6.03 5.71 17.16
N ARG A 64 7.20 6.20 17.57
CA ARG A 64 7.40 6.73 18.93
C ARG A 64 6.51 7.94 19.25
N GLY A 65 6.23 8.79 18.26
CA GLY A 65 5.48 10.02 18.40
C GLY A 65 6.30 11.18 18.97
N SER A 66 5.60 12.26 19.33
CA SER A 66 6.16 13.47 19.96
C SER A 66 7.31 14.13 19.18
N GLY A 67 7.37 13.95 17.86
CA GLY A 67 8.43 14.49 17.00
C GLY A 67 9.79 13.79 17.13
N LEU A 68 9.83 12.60 17.75
CA LEU A 68 11.04 11.79 17.95
C LEU A 68 11.07 10.55 17.03
N ASP A 69 10.32 10.60 15.93
CA ASP A 69 10.26 9.61 14.86
C ASP A 69 10.34 10.31 13.49
N MET A 70 10.39 9.54 12.41
CA MET A 70 10.46 10.07 11.05
C MET A 70 9.14 10.68 10.54
N ASN A 71 8.07 10.69 11.35
CA ASN A 71 6.75 11.22 11.01
C ASN A 71 6.11 10.58 9.75
N VAL A 72 6.51 9.34 9.42
CA VAL A 72 6.02 8.57 8.25
C VAL A 72 4.53 8.26 8.31
N ARG A 73 3.95 8.13 9.51
CA ARG A 73 2.53 7.84 9.70
C ARG A 73 1.62 8.88 9.04
N LYS A 74 2.03 10.16 8.98
CA LYS A 74 1.25 11.19 8.27
C LYS A 74 1.22 10.95 6.76
N ALA A 75 2.31 10.46 6.17
CA ALA A 75 2.33 10.10 4.75
C ALA A 75 1.42 8.91 4.46
N TRP A 76 1.42 7.90 5.33
CA TRP A 76 0.53 6.74 5.20
C TRP A 76 -0.96 7.11 5.40
N ASP A 77 -1.27 8.01 6.34
CA ASP A 77 -2.62 8.58 6.53
C ASP A 77 -3.11 9.31 5.25
N MET A 78 -2.20 9.90 4.48
CA MET A 78 -2.48 10.51 3.16
C MET A 78 -2.56 9.48 2.02
N GLY A 79 -2.23 8.20 2.30
CA GLY A 79 -2.27 7.10 1.35
C GLY A 79 -0.97 6.83 0.59
N TYR A 80 0.14 7.49 0.93
CA TYR A 80 1.44 7.26 0.30
C TYR A 80 2.17 6.14 1.01
N THR A 81 2.35 5.00 0.35
CA THR A 81 2.92 3.77 0.95
C THR A 81 4.04 3.15 0.10
N GLY A 82 4.52 3.87 -0.91
CA GLY A 82 5.51 3.38 -1.88
C GLY A 82 4.93 2.64 -3.09
N LYS A 83 3.60 2.44 -3.15
CA LYS A 83 2.96 1.76 -4.28
C LYS A 83 3.34 2.37 -5.63
N GLY A 84 3.87 1.55 -6.52
CA GLY A 84 4.31 1.94 -7.86
C GLY A 84 5.76 2.44 -7.95
N VAL A 85 6.49 2.46 -6.83
CA VAL A 85 7.93 2.73 -6.77
C VAL A 85 8.69 1.42 -6.67
N VAL A 86 9.86 1.35 -7.32
CA VAL A 86 10.80 0.24 -7.24
C VAL A 86 12.10 0.77 -6.61
N VAL A 87 12.66 0.03 -5.66
CA VAL A 87 13.92 0.35 -4.96
C VAL A 87 14.86 -0.85 -5.07
N THR A 88 16.17 -0.62 -5.24
CA THR A 88 17.20 -1.67 -5.25
C THR A 88 18.21 -1.40 -4.14
N ILE A 89 18.55 -2.45 -3.39
CA ILE A 89 19.55 -2.42 -2.32
C ILE A 89 20.86 -2.97 -2.88
N LEU A 90 21.83 -2.09 -3.15
CA LEU A 90 23.15 -2.51 -3.64
C LEU A 90 24.04 -2.94 -2.47
N ASP A 91 24.06 -4.23 -2.16
CA ASP A 91 24.67 -4.75 -0.93
C ASP A 91 25.16 -6.21 -1.06
N ASP A 92 25.13 -7.00 0.02
CA ASP A 92 25.57 -8.40 0.11
C ASP A 92 24.53 -9.45 -0.31
N GLY A 93 23.44 -9.01 -0.95
CA GLY A 93 22.34 -9.84 -1.42
C GLY A 93 21.03 -9.61 -0.64
N ILE A 94 19.94 -10.15 -1.18
CA ILE A 94 18.61 -10.07 -0.58
C ILE A 94 17.99 -11.47 -0.51
N GLU A 95 17.56 -11.88 0.69
CA GLU A 95 16.79 -13.10 0.89
C GLU A 95 15.39 -12.90 0.29
N LYS A 96 15.26 -13.11 -1.02
CA LYS A 96 14.05 -12.83 -1.81
C LYS A 96 12.83 -13.63 -1.36
N ASP A 97 13.07 -14.77 -0.70
CA ASP A 97 12.06 -15.66 -0.13
C ASP A 97 11.76 -15.39 1.35
N HIS A 98 12.39 -14.38 1.96
CA HIS A 98 12.10 -13.98 3.33
C HIS A 98 10.59 -13.69 3.49
N PRO A 99 9.92 -14.21 4.53
CA PRO A 99 8.47 -14.11 4.68
C PRO A 99 7.95 -12.67 4.73
N ASP A 100 8.81 -11.73 5.14
CA ASP A 100 8.50 -10.30 5.18
C ASP A 100 8.84 -9.53 3.89
N LEU A 101 9.50 -10.16 2.90
CA LEU A 101 9.93 -9.50 1.65
C LEU A 101 9.31 -10.08 0.38
N TYR A 102 9.01 -11.39 0.35
CA TYR A 102 8.68 -12.10 -0.90
C TYR A 102 7.55 -11.47 -1.75
N ARG A 103 6.52 -10.85 -1.15
CA ARG A 103 5.45 -10.20 -1.93
C ARG A 103 5.91 -8.91 -2.62
N ASN A 104 6.88 -8.23 -2.01
CA ASN A 104 7.42 -6.96 -2.47
C ASN A 104 8.67 -7.16 -3.33
N TYR A 105 9.27 -8.34 -3.34
CA TYR A 105 10.40 -8.66 -4.23
C TYR A 105 10.07 -8.37 -5.71
N ASP A 106 11.07 -7.88 -6.44
CA ASP A 106 11.06 -7.63 -7.88
C ASP A 106 12.38 -8.13 -8.50
N GLU A 107 12.26 -9.17 -9.33
CA GLU A 107 13.38 -9.76 -10.05
C GLU A 107 14.05 -8.79 -11.04
N ASN A 108 13.30 -7.84 -11.61
CA ASN A 108 13.87 -6.86 -12.55
C ASN A 108 14.66 -5.76 -11.84
N ALA A 109 14.53 -5.68 -10.52
CA ALA A 109 15.26 -4.77 -9.65
C ALA A 109 16.47 -5.45 -9.00
N SER A 110 16.81 -6.68 -9.41
CA SER A 110 17.78 -7.53 -8.72
C SER A 110 18.79 -8.17 -9.66
N TYR A 111 20.03 -8.34 -9.19
CA TYR A 111 21.08 -9.04 -9.93
C TYR A 111 22.31 -9.35 -9.05
N ASP A 112 22.81 -10.58 -9.04
CA ASP A 112 24.09 -10.90 -8.38
C ASP A 112 25.27 -10.61 -9.32
N VAL A 113 25.92 -9.46 -9.12
CA VAL A 113 27.15 -9.08 -9.84
C VAL A 113 28.35 -9.93 -9.43
N ASN A 114 28.37 -10.47 -8.21
CA ASN A 114 29.46 -11.33 -7.74
C ASN A 114 29.36 -12.75 -8.35
N GLY A 115 28.13 -13.27 -8.46
CA GLY A 115 27.80 -14.56 -9.09
C GLY A 115 27.68 -14.52 -10.62
N HIS A 116 27.45 -13.33 -11.19
CA HIS A 116 27.17 -13.10 -12.61
C HIS A 116 25.88 -13.79 -13.08
N ASP A 117 24.84 -13.72 -12.24
CA ASP A 117 23.55 -14.35 -12.50
C ASP A 117 22.40 -13.52 -11.88
N PRO A 118 21.14 -13.75 -12.27
CA PRO A 118 20.02 -12.91 -11.83
C PRO A 118 19.52 -13.26 -10.41
N ASP A 119 20.14 -14.19 -9.69
CA ASP A 119 19.72 -14.60 -8.35
C ASP A 119 20.49 -13.85 -7.25
N PRO A 120 19.88 -12.87 -6.57
CA PRO A 120 20.56 -12.10 -5.52
C PRO A 120 20.56 -12.80 -4.16
N GLN A 121 20.24 -14.10 -4.08
CA GLN A 121 20.15 -14.81 -2.80
C GLN A 121 21.49 -14.73 -2.05
N PRO A 122 21.50 -14.28 -0.78
CA PRO A 122 22.72 -14.20 0.00
C PRO A 122 23.32 -15.59 0.20
N ARG A 123 24.66 -15.65 0.21
CA ARG A 123 25.38 -16.89 0.53
C ARG A 123 25.39 -17.08 2.04
N TYR A 124 24.79 -18.17 2.51
CA TYR A 124 24.85 -18.55 3.92
C TYR A 124 26.13 -19.32 4.23
N ASP A 125 27.01 -18.70 5.00
CA ASP A 125 28.21 -19.30 5.54
C ASP A 125 28.21 -19.25 7.08
N LEU A 126 29.25 -19.82 7.69
CA LEU A 126 29.38 -19.86 9.14
C LEU A 126 29.57 -18.46 9.76
N SER A 127 30.07 -17.48 9.01
CA SER A 127 30.25 -16.11 9.48
C SER A 127 28.94 -15.31 9.45
N ASN A 128 27.97 -15.71 8.61
CA ASN A 128 26.67 -15.05 8.46
C ASN A 128 26.84 -13.55 8.19
N GLU A 129 27.81 -13.23 7.33
CA GLU A 129 28.16 -11.85 6.97
C GLU A 129 27.17 -11.26 5.98
N ASN A 130 26.66 -12.08 5.04
CA ASN A 130 25.76 -11.68 3.95
C ASN A 130 24.29 -11.48 4.39
N ARG A 131 24.09 -10.69 5.45
CA ARG A 131 22.77 -10.43 6.07
C ARG A 131 22.36 -8.98 5.99
N HIS A 132 23.25 -8.10 5.52
CA HIS A 132 23.10 -6.67 5.60
C HIS A 132 22.05 -6.17 4.60
N GLY A 133 22.11 -6.62 3.33
CA GLY A 133 21.16 -6.27 2.29
C GLY A 133 19.73 -6.67 2.61
N THR A 134 19.52 -7.87 3.17
CA THR A 134 18.19 -8.33 3.62
C THR A 134 17.63 -7.45 4.74
N ARG A 135 18.47 -6.99 5.68
CA ARG A 135 18.05 -6.07 6.75
C ARG A 135 17.66 -4.70 6.18
N CYS A 136 18.50 -4.14 5.31
CA CYS A 136 18.23 -2.86 4.64
C CYS A 136 16.95 -2.92 3.79
N ALA A 137 16.72 -4.02 3.06
CA ALA A 137 15.51 -4.24 2.29
C ALA A 137 14.26 -4.25 3.19
N GLY A 138 14.34 -4.86 4.37
CA GLY A 138 13.26 -4.85 5.38
C GLY A 138 12.88 -3.45 5.84
N GLU A 139 13.87 -2.59 6.09
CA GLU A 139 13.62 -1.19 6.49
C GLU A 139 12.85 -0.40 5.42
N VAL A 140 13.11 -0.68 4.14
CA VAL A 140 12.43 -0.02 3.02
C VAL A 140 11.06 -0.61 2.78
N ALA A 141 10.96 -1.93 2.59
CA ALA A 141 9.81 -2.58 1.97
C ALA A 141 9.42 -3.91 2.62
N ALA A 142 9.72 -4.13 3.91
CA ALA A 142 9.04 -5.18 4.66
C ALA A 142 7.52 -5.03 4.52
N GLN A 143 6.85 -6.16 4.30
CA GLN A 143 5.41 -6.23 4.15
C GLN A 143 4.72 -5.67 5.40
N ALA A 144 3.54 -5.11 5.21
CA ALA A 144 2.67 -4.71 6.31
C ALA A 144 1.55 -5.73 6.48
N ASP A 145 1.03 -5.82 7.70
CA ASP A 145 -0.19 -6.55 8.04
C ASP A 145 -0.13 -8.06 7.74
N ASN A 146 1.06 -8.67 7.83
CA ASN A 146 1.26 -10.09 7.51
C ASN A 146 1.57 -10.97 8.73
N HIS A 147 1.53 -10.41 9.95
CA HIS A 147 1.89 -11.06 11.22
C HIS A 147 3.36 -11.49 11.31
N VAL A 148 4.24 -10.97 10.46
CA VAL A 148 5.66 -11.29 10.43
C VAL A 148 6.44 -10.04 10.82
N CYS A 149 7.50 -10.23 11.60
CA CYS A 149 8.49 -9.20 11.94
C CYS A 149 7.97 -7.74 12.00
N SER A 150 8.22 -6.94 10.96
CA SER A 150 8.26 -5.48 10.98
C SER A 150 7.46 -4.88 9.82
N VAL A 151 7.58 -3.57 9.58
CA VAL A 151 6.91 -2.89 8.46
C VAL A 151 7.87 -1.92 7.78
N GLY A 152 8.05 -2.03 6.47
CA GLY A 152 8.89 -1.11 5.70
C GLY A 152 8.31 0.30 5.67
N VAL A 153 9.18 1.32 5.58
CA VAL A 153 8.74 2.72 5.39
C VAL A 153 7.81 2.85 4.17
N ALA A 154 8.13 2.11 3.12
CA ALA A 154 7.41 2.01 1.85
C ALA A 154 6.92 0.57 1.64
N PHE A 155 6.14 0.03 2.58
CA PHE A 155 5.66 -1.36 2.60
C PHE A 155 4.83 -1.84 1.39
N ASN A 156 4.47 -0.96 0.44
CA ASN A 156 3.86 -1.33 -0.85
C ASN A 156 4.76 -1.04 -2.07
N ALA A 157 6.01 -0.60 -1.85
CA ALA A 157 7.01 -0.52 -2.91
C ALA A 157 7.48 -1.91 -3.33
N LYS A 158 8.05 -1.98 -4.54
CA LYS A 158 8.82 -3.12 -4.98
C LYS A 158 10.28 -2.97 -4.55
N ILE A 159 10.92 -4.09 -4.22
CA ILE A 159 12.29 -4.13 -3.68
C ILE A 159 13.11 -5.20 -4.40
N GLY A 160 14.35 -4.86 -4.74
CA GLY A 160 15.35 -5.81 -5.25
C GLY A 160 16.70 -5.60 -4.59
N GLY A 161 17.69 -6.38 -5.01
CA GLY A 161 19.06 -6.34 -4.48
C GLY A 161 20.08 -6.99 -5.38
#